data_AF-A0A945E7J7-F1
#
_entry.id   AF-A0A945E7J7-F1
#
_cell.length_a   1.000
_cell.length_b   1.000
_cell.length_c   1.000
_cell.angle_alpha   90.00
_cell.angle_beta   90.00
_cell.angle_gamma   90.00
#
_symmetry.space_group_name_H-M   'P 1'
#
loop_
_entity.id
_entity.type
_entity.pdbx_description
1 polymer ?
#
loop_
_entity_poly.entity_id
_entity_poly.type
_entity_poly.pdbx_seq_one_letter_code
_entity_poly.pdbx_strand_id
1 'polypeptide(L)'
;KIKNFTKKYNLTNQWLQHIADEPTNNNAECYRQVSKQIKAIYPEIKIMEATNAKESLNGAVDFWCPIINDFQENEDFFRSREKIGEKVLIYTCLVPGGKWLNRTLDMERIRQVYFGWAGSKYNTFGYLHWGLNQYKADPFKQSVVKHPSPIASPTNYLPAGDTHIIYPGEDGPLSSLRFEAHRKGIEDYELLEILKSKNKRKHSNIVKKLFLDYKNYSTSISKYIRVKRKLLKSL
;
A
#
# COMPACT_ATOMS: atom_id res chain seq x y z
N LYS A 1 -1.35 -28.36 -8.79
CA LYS A 1 -1.20 -28.39 -7.31
C LYS A 1 -1.93 -27.23 -6.63
N ILE A 2 -1.64 -25.96 -6.98
CA ILE A 2 -2.29 -24.78 -6.35
C ILE A 2 -3.81 -24.72 -6.53
N LYS A 3 -4.33 -24.95 -7.74
CA LYS A 3 -5.78 -24.97 -8.02
C LYS A 3 -6.55 -25.99 -7.18
N ASN A 4 -5.97 -27.19 -7.00
CA ASN A 4 -6.60 -28.23 -6.17
C ASN A 4 -6.49 -27.88 -4.68
N PHE A 5 -5.38 -27.27 -4.26
CA PHE A 5 -5.20 -26.78 -2.89
C PHE A 5 -6.24 -25.72 -2.55
N THR A 6 -6.39 -24.68 -3.39
CA THR A 6 -7.35 -23.61 -3.13
C THR A 6 -8.78 -24.13 -3.10
N LYS A 7 -9.15 -25.08 -3.96
CA LYS A 7 -10.46 -25.72 -3.92
C LYS A 7 -10.67 -26.56 -2.65
N LYS A 8 -9.71 -27.41 -2.30
CA LYS A 8 -9.79 -28.29 -1.11
C LYS A 8 -10.01 -27.50 0.18
N TYR A 9 -9.40 -26.33 0.29
CA TYR A 9 -9.46 -25.49 1.49
C TYR A 9 -10.39 -24.28 1.36
N ASN A 10 -11.24 -24.21 0.34
CA ASN A 10 -12.18 -23.11 0.13
C ASN A 10 -11.52 -21.71 0.01
N LEU A 11 -10.31 -21.66 -0.56
CA LEU A 11 -9.51 -20.45 -0.76
C LEU A 11 -9.60 -19.90 -2.21
N THR A 12 -10.46 -20.45 -3.06
CA THR A 12 -10.57 -20.06 -4.47
C THR A 12 -10.74 -18.56 -4.68
N ASN A 13 -11.51 -17.88 -3.82
CA ASN A 13 -11.74 -16.44 -3.87
C ASN A 13 -10.89 -15.64 -2.86
N GLN A 14 -9.97 -16.30 -2.15
CA GLN A 14 -9.14 -15.73 -1.08
C GLN A 14 -7.63 -15.83 -1.39
N TRP A 15 -7.29 -16.22 -2.63
CA TRP A 15 -5.92 -16.41 -3.07
C TRP A 15 -5.53 -15.33 -4.07
N LEU A 16 -4.49 -14.58 -3.75
CA LEU A 16 -3.76 -13.71 -4.69
C LEU A 16 -2.40 -14.34 -4.97
N GLN A 17 -2.10 -14.58 -6.24
CA GLN A 17 -0.84 -15.12 -6.68
C GLN A 17 0.16 -14.01 -6.96
N HIS A 18 1.31 -14.08 -6.30
CA HIS A 18 2.48 -13.28 -6.62
C HIS A 18 3.46 -14.12 -7.46
N ILE A 19 4.18 -13.53 -8.42
CA ILE A 19 5.09 -14.27 -9.31
C ILE A 19 6.54 -13.94 -9.01
N ALA A 20 6.89 -12.66 -8.90
CA ALA A 20 8.26 -12.21 -8.71
C ALA A 20 8.30 -10.86 -8.00
N ASP A 21 9.28 -10.63 -7.13
CA ASP A 21 9.43 -9.34 -6.44
C ASP A 21 9.84 -8.25 -7.44
N GLU A 22 9.01 -7.21 -7.58
CA GLU A 22 9.26 -6.01 -8.38
C GLU A 22 9.75 -6.27 -9.83
N PRO A 23 8.99 -6.99 -10.69
CA PRO A 23 9.35 -7.10 -12.10
C PRO A 23 9.48 -5.72 -12.73
N THR A 24 10.45 -5.62 -13.64
CA THR A 24 10.77 -4.39 -14.37
C THR A 24 10.60 -4.62 -15.87
N ASN A 25 10.75 -3.56 -16.66
CA ASN A 25 10.75 -3.69 -18.12
C ASN A 25 11.80 -4.69 -18.64
N ASN A 26 12.90 -4.90 -17.89
CA ASN A 26 13.98 -5.81 -18.29
C ASN A 26 13.58 -7.28 -18.23
N ASN A 27 12.69 -7.67 -17.30
CA ASN A 27 12.26 -9.06 -17.13
C ASN A 27 10.77 -9.27 -17.48
N ALA A 28 10.11 -8.25 -18.04
CA ALA A 28 8.68 -8.27 -18.35
C ALA A 28 8.28 -9.40 -19.30
N GLU A 29 9.09 -9.72 -20.31
CA GLU A 29 8.80 -10.83 -21.22
C GLU A 29 8.75 -12.18 -20.49
N CYS A 30 9.79 -12.48 -19.70
CA CYS A 30 9.85 -13.68 -18.88
C CYS A 30 8.69 -13.73 -17.89
N TYR A 31 8.40 -12.63 -17.19
CA TYR A 31 7.26 -12.52 -16.28
C TYR A 31 5.94 -12.87 -16.98
N ARG A 32 5.70 -12.33 -18.18
CA ARG A 32 4.50 -12.60 -18.97
C ARG A 32 4.39 -14.07 -19.39
N GLN A 33 5.50 -14.70 -19.76
CA GLN A 33 5.51 -16.13 -20.10
C GLN A 33 5.11 -16.98 -18.88
N VAL A 34 5.63 -16.66 -17.69
CA VAL A 34 5.26 -17.36 -16.44
C VAL A 34 3.81 -17.11 -16.08
N SER A 35 3.34 -15.86 -16.16
CA SER A 35 1.92 -15.50 -15.93
C SER A 35 0.98 -16.27 -16.86
N LYS A 36 1.31 -16.38 -18.16
CA LYS A 36 0.55 -17.18 -19.13
C LYS A 36 0.48 -18.65 -18.74
N GLN A 37 1.60 -19.26 -18.31
CA GLN A 37 1.61 -20.65 -17.86
C GLN A 37 0.74 -20.87 -16.62
N ILE A 38 0.81 -19.96 -15.65
CA ILE A 38 -0.03 -20.00 -14.44
C ILE A 38 -1.52 -19.92 -14.83
N LYS A 39 -1.87 -18.96 -15.71
CA LYS A 39 -3.24 -18.77 -16.19
C LYS A 39 -3.74 -19.95 -17.04
N ALA A 40 -2.87 -20.64 -17.78
CA ALA A 40 -3.27 -21.85 -18.52
C ALA A 40 -3.68 -22.99 -17.57
N ILE A 41 -3.05 -23.09 -16.39
CA ILE A 41 -3.37 -24.10 -15.37
C ILE A 41 -4.60 -23.68 -14.54
N TYR A 42 -4.69 -22.39 -14.20
CA TYR A 42 -5.74 -21.84 -13.35
C TYR A 42 -6.20 -20.48 -13.87
N PRO A 43 -7.08 -20.43 -14.89
CA PRO A 43 -7.47 -19.18 -15.57
C PRO A 43 -8.05 -18.12 -14.64
N GLU A 44 -8.77 -18.54 -13.61
CA GLU A 44 -9.48 -17.66 -12.68
C GLU A 44 -8.58 -17.09 -11.57
N ILE A 45 -7.34 -17.62 -11.41
CA ILE A 45 -6.42 -17.14 -10.38
C ILE A 45 -6.13 -15.66 -10.58
N LYS A 46 -6.13 -14.88 -9.51
CA LYS A 46 -5.79 -13.46 -9.56
C LYS A 46 -4.31 -13.27 -9.29
N ILE A 47 -3.63 -12.54 -10.18
CA ILE A 47 -2.21 -12.23 -10.05
C ILE A 47 -2.07 -10.79 -9.53
N MET A 48 -1.37 -10.63 -8.41
CA MET A 48 -1.06 -9.33 -7.82
C MET A 48 0.44 -9.10 -7.88
N GLU A 49 0.84 -7.89 -8.26
CA GLU A 49 2.25 -7.56 -8.35
C GLU A 49 2.60 -6.16 -7.87
N ALA A 50 3.63 -6.10 -7.01
CA ALA A 50 4.28 -4.84 -6.67
C ALA A 50 5.23 -4.48 -7.83
N THR A 51 4.95 -3.43 -8.58
CA THR A 51 5.73 -3.11 -9.78
C THR A 51 5.47 -1.68 -10.26
N ASN A 52 6.51 -1.07 -10.83
CA ASN A 52 6.42 0.18 -11.60
C ASN A 52 6.53 -0.06 -13.11
N ALA A 53 6.67 -1.32 -13.53
CA ALA A 53 6.52 -1.65 -14.94
C ALA A 53 5.03 -1.48 -15.30
N LYS A 54 4.77 -0.86 -16.45
CA LYS A 54 3.43 -0.44 -16.88
C LYS A 54 2.99 -1.26 -18.08
N GLU A 55 3.08 -0.70 -19.28
CA GLU A 55 2.59 -1.30 -20.52
C GLU A 55 3.25 -2.66 -20.82
N SER A 56 4.51 -2.82 -20.40
CA SER A 56 5.28 -4.05 -20.58
C SER A 56 4.65 -5.25 -19.88
N LEU A 57 3.84 -5.06 -18.82
CA LEU A 57 3.15 -6.12 -18.07
C LEU A 57 1.65 -6.23 -18.37
N ASN A 58 1.13 -5.46 -19.35
CA ASN A 58 -0.28 -5.51 -19.71
C ASN A 58 -0.77 -6.94 -19.98
N GLY A 59 -1.89 -7.31 -19.32
CA GLY A 59 -2.52 -8.62 -19.44
C GLY A 59 -1.84 -9.75 -18.65
N ALA A 60 -0.79 -9.46 -17.88
CA ALA A 60 -0.14 -10.43 -16.99
C ALA A 60 -0.43 -10.23 -15.50
N VAL A 61 -1.01 -9.08 -15.12
CA VAL A 61 -1.31 -8.68 -13.75
C VAL A 61 -2.79 -8.32 -13.65
N ASP A 62 -3.49 -8.82 -12.62
CA ASP A 62 -4.89 -8.45 -12.33
C ASP A 62 -4.99 -7.36 -11.26
N PHE A 63 -4.03 -7.33 -10.32
CA PHE A 63 -3.93 -6.37 -9.22
C PHE A 63 -2.57 -5.68 -9.27
N TRP A 64 -2.54 -4.44 -9.76
CA TRP A 64 -1.35 -3.61 -9.79
C TRP A 64 -1.07 -3.04 -8.41
N CYS A 65 0.19 -2.97 -8.02
CA CYS A 65 0.61 -2.34 -6.78
C CYS A 65 1.85 -1.46 -7.03
N PRO A 66 1.73 -0.33 -7.73
CA PRO A 66 2.80 0.65 -7.89
C PRO A 66 3.15 1.37 -6.59
N ILE A 67 4.37 1.91 -6.52
CA ILE A 67 4.77 2.81 -5.43
C ILE A 67 4.01 4.13 -5.59
N ILE A 68 3.66 4.79 -4.47
CA ILE A 68 2.73 5.94 -4.48
C ILE A 68 3.10 7.09 -5.43
N ASN A 69 4.39 7.39 -5.65
CA ASN A 69 4.77 8.47 -6.57
C ASN A 69 4.61 8.03 -8.03
N ASP A 70 4.91 6.78 -8.37
CA ASP A 70 4.66 6.25 -9.71
C ASP A 70 3.16 6.21 -10.01
N PHE A 71 2.34 5.80 -9.04
CA PHE A 71 0.88 5.88 -9.15
C PHE A 71 0.41 7.31 -9.41
N GLN A 72 0.90 8.29 -8.65
CA GLN A 72 0.46 9.68 -8.78
C GLN A 72 0.93 10.32 -10.10
N GLU A 73 2.14 9.99 -10.57
CA GLU A 73 2.69 10.50 -11.83
C GLU A 73 2.02 9.86 -13.05
N ASN A 74 1.51 8.63 -12.91
CA ASN A 74 0.93 7.84 -13.99
C ASN A 74 -0.53 7.45 -13.71
N GLU A 75 -1.28 8.31 -13.02
CA GLU A 75 -2.64 7.98 -12.57
C GLU A 75 -3.53 7.55 -13.74
N ASP A 76 -3.44 8.22 -14.90
CA ASP A 76 -4.22 7.90 -16.10
C ASP A 76 -4.00 6.46 -16.60
N PHE A 77 -2.77 5.96 -16.55
CA PHE A 77 -2.45 4.58 -16.91
C PHE A 77 -3.20 3.63 -15.96
N PHE A 78 -3.05 3.80 -14.65
CA PHE A 78 -3.69 2.94 -13.66
C PHE A 78 -5.22 3.03 -13.71
N ARG A 79 -5.79 4.22 -13.95
CA ARG A 79 -7.24 4.37 -14.20
C ARG A 79 -7.70 3.65 -15.45
N SER A 80 -6.88 3.61 -16.51
CA SER A 80 -7.20 2.84 -17.71
C SER A 80 -7.26 1.33 -17.43
N ARG A 81 -6.42 0.83 -16.51
CA ARG A 81 -6.44 -0.56 -16.04
C ARG A 81 -7.72 -0.87 -15.25
N GLU A 82 -8.13 0.02 -14.35
CA GLU A 82 -9.38 -0.13 -13.60
C GLU A 82 -10.62 -0.20 -14.52
N LYS A 83 -10.63 0.54 -15.64
CA LYS A 83 -11.73 0.52 -16.62
C LYS A 83 -11.93 -0.84 -17.28
N ILE A 84 -10.89 -1.67 -17.38
CA ILE A 84 -10.98 -3.03 -17.92
C ILE A 84 -11.14 -4.10 -16.83
N GLY A 85 -11.43 -3.69 -15.59
CA GLY A 85 -11.74 -4.60 -14.48
C GLY A 85 -10.55 -5.03 -13.63
N GLU A 86 -9.34 -4.55 -13.92
CA GLU A 86 -8.17 -4.74 -13.06
C GLU A 86 -8.29 -3.86 -11.81
N LYS A 87 -7.45 -4.12 -10.80
CA LYS A 87 -7.44 -3.38 -9.53
C LYS A 87 -6.09 -2.72 -9.31
N VAL A 88 -6.11 -1.62 -8.56
CA VAL A 88 -4.90 -0.87 -8.21
C VAL A 88 -4.83 -0.70 -6.70
N LEU A 89 -3.85 -1.38 -6.09
CA LEU A 89 -3.32 -1.07 -4.77
C LEU A 89 -2.16 -0.10 -4.92
N ILE A 90 -1.67 0.42 -3.81
CA ILE A 90 -0.43 1.18 -3.76
C ILE A 90 0.47 0.66 -2.65
N TYR A 91 1.77 0.87 -2.76
CA TYR A 91 2.68 0.60 -1.66
C TYR A 91 3.68 1.72 -1.42
N THR A 92 4.29 1.66 -0.23
CA THR A 92 5.55 2.34 0.06
C THR A 92 6.53 1.33 0.64
N CYS A 93 7.80 1.69 0.62
CA CYS A 93 8.91 0.94 1.21
C CYS A 93 9.92 1.98 1.76
N LEU A 94 11.23 1.73 1.62
CA LEU A 94 12.26 2.73 1.87
C LEU A 94 12.06 4.03 1.07
N VAL A 95 11.33 3.94 -0.05
CA VAL A 95 10.95 5.06 -0.92
C VAL A 95 9.43 5.11 -1.13
N PRO A 96 8.87 6.29 -1.45
CA PRO A 96 9.55 7.58 -1.51
C PRO A 96 9.76 8.18 -0.10
N GLY A 97 10.80 9.02 0.06
CA GLY A 97 11.13 9.71 1.30
C GLY A 97 10.73 11.19 1.34
N GLY A 98 11.26 11.96 2.28
CA GLY A 98 11.09 13.42 2.31
C GLY A 98 9.65 13.88 2.59
N LYS A 99 9.05 14.64 1.67
CA LYS A 99 7.65 15.14 1.80
C LYS A 99 6.60 14.10 1.47
N TRP A 100 6.98 13.01 0.84
CA TRP A 100 6.03 11.99 0.44
C TRP A 100 5.43 11.26 1.65
N LEU A 101 4.20 10.81 1.48
CA LEU A 101 3.50 10.02 2.46
C LEU A 101 4.25 8.69 2.63
N ASN A 102 4.74 8.40 3.82
CA ASN A 102 5.36 7.12 4.14
C ASN A 102 5.18 6.83 5.63
N ARG A 103 5.63 5.66 6.09
CA ARG A 103 5.43 5.17 7.46
C ARG A 103 6.69 4.85 8.24
N THR A 104 7.83 5.38 7.80
CA THR A 104 9.11 5.27 8.52
C THR A 104 9.05 5.98 9.88
N LEU A 105 9.98 5.65 10.77
CA LEU A 105 9.99 6.04 12.18
C LEU A 105 10.27 7.54 12.39
N ASP A 106 11.04 8.13 11.49
CA ASP A 106 11.50 9.52 11.49
C ASP A 106 10.49 10.52 10.93
N MET A 107 9.30 10.06 10.53
CA MET A 107 8.24 10.91 9.96
C MET A 107 7.15 11.26 10.97
N GLU A 108 6.43 12.35 10.71
CA GLU A 108 5.31 12.77 11.56
C GLU A 108 4.23 11.68 11.59
N ARG A 109 3.86 11.22 12.80
CA ARG A 109 2.87 10.15 13.04
C ARG A 109 1.52 10.35 12.33
N ILE A 110 1.16 11.58 12.00
CA ILE A 110 -0.09 11.89 11.29
C ILE A 110 -0.08 11.38 9.85
N ARG A 111 1.09 11.15 9.25
CA ARG A 111 1.22 10.58 7.89
C ARG A 111 0.58 9.20 7.81
N GLN A 112 0.76 8.35 8.82
CA GLN A 112 0.19 7.01 8.87
C GLN A 112 -1.35 7.03 8.83
N VAL A 113 -1.97 8.07 9.41
CA VAL A 113 -3.43 8.27 9.33
C VAL A 113 -3.88 8.56 7.90
N TYR A 114 -3.11 9.33 7.14
CA TYR A 114 -3.50 9.78 5.81
C TYR A 114 -3.44 8.68 4.74
N PHE A 115 -2.94 7.48 5.02
CA PHE A 115 -3.14 6.35 4.10
C PHE A 115 -4.62 6.02 3.91
N GLY A 116 -5.44 6.11 4.96
CA GLY A 116 -6.89 5.93 4.81
C GLY A 116 -7.56 7.08 4.06
N TRP A 117 -7.10 8.32 4.27
CA TRP A 117 -7.60 9.49 3.53
C TRP A 117 -7.23 9.42 2.05
N ALA A 118 -6.01 8.97 1.75
CA ALA A 118 -5.53 8.73 0.39
C ALA A 118 -6.33 7.62 -0.29
N GLY A 119 -6.54 6.49 0.39
CA GLY A 119 -7.37 5.40 -0.12
C GLY A 119 -8.79 5.84 -0.47
N SER A 120 -9.42 6.65 0.40
CA SER A 120 -10.76 7.17 0.15
C SER A 120 -10.80 8.18 -1.01
N LYS A 121 -9.77 9.02 -1.14
CA LYS A 121 -9.63 9.99 -2.24
C LYS A 121 -9.41 9.30 -3.58
N TYR A 122 -8.38 8.46 -3.65
CA TYR A 122 -7.89 7.88 -4.89
C TYR A 122 -8.54 6.53 -5.22
N ASN A 123 -9.43 6.01 -4.37
CA ASN A 123 -10.06 4.70 -4.61
C ASN A 123 -9.03 3.58 -4.84
N THR A 124 -7.87 3.66 -4.17
CA THR A 124 -6.87 2.60 -4.24
C THR A 124 -7.38 1.44 -3.40
N PHE A 125 -7.51 0.27 -4.01
CA PHE A 125 -8.10 -0.95 -3.43
C PHE A 125 -7.52 -1.32 -2.05
N GLY A 126 -6.30 -0.87 -1.75
CA GLY A 126 -5.70 -0.93 -0.44
C GLY A 126 -4.32 -0.28 -0.42
N TYR A 127 -3.61 -0.48 0.68
CA TYR A 127 -2.22 -0.09 0.86
C TYR A 127 -1.41 -1.30 1.29
N LEU A 128 -0.23 -1.46 0.69
CA LEU A 128 0.74 -2.51 0.99
C LEU A 128 2.02 -1.88 1.53
N HIS A 129 2.69 -2.60 2.42
CA HIS A 129 4.08 -2.35 2.75
C HIS A 129 4.72 -3.63 3.28
N TRP A 130 5.94 -3.91 2.84
CA TRP A 130 6.63 -5.18 3.08
C TRP A 130 6.99 -5.43 4.57
N GLY A 131 7.47 -4.41 5.29
CA GLY A 131 7.91 -4.54 6.67
C GLY A 131 6.81 -4.44 7.74
N LEU A 132 6.08 -5.53 8.00
CA LEU A 132 5.25 -5.67 9.20
C LEU A 132 6.11 -5.95 10.44
N ASN A 133 6.88 -7.04 10.38
CA ASN A 133 7.73 -7.59 11.44
C ASN A 133 9.03 -8.22 10.88
N GLN A 134 9.61 -7.64 9.83
CA GLN A 134 10.81 -8.16 9.16
C GLN A 134 12.10 -7.78 9.91
N TYR A 135 12.19 -8.14 11.19
CA TYR A 135 13.33 -7.77 12.05
C TYR A 135 14.66 -8.25 11.45
N LYS A 136 15.58 -7.31 11.22
CA LYS A 136 16.96 -7.60 10.75
C LYS A 136 18.03 -7.33 11.81
N ALA A 137 17.62 -6.80 12.95
CA ALA A 137 18.39 -6.54 14.16
C ALA A 137 17.40 -6.50 15.34
N ASP A 138 17.90 -6.36 16.57
CA ASP A 138 17.06 -6.07 17.75
C ASP A 138 16.29 -4.75 17.51
N PRO A 139 14.96 -4.80 17.27
CA PRO A 139 14.21 -3.62 16.83
C PRO A 139 14.10 -2.55 17.91
N PHE A 140 14.35 -2.89 19.18
CA PHE A 140 14.37 -1.94 20.29
C PHE A 140 15.69 -1.17 20.39
N LYS A 141 16.77 -1.70 19.80
CA LYS A 141 18.11 -1.10 19.85
C LYS A 141 18.56 -0.52 18.52
N GLN A 142 18.15 -1.13 17.41
CA GLN A 142 18.60 -0.75 16.08
C GLN A 142 17.47 -0.86 15.05
N SER A 143 17.02 0.30 14.56
CA SER A 143 15.97 0.39 13.54
C SER A 143 16.49 0.67 12.12
N VAL A 144 17.75 1.13 11.99
CA VAL A 144 18.43 1.33 10.70
C VAL A 144 19.33 0.14 10.44
N VAL A 145 19.13 -0.54 9.30
CA VAL A 145 19.80 -1.80 8.98
C VAL A 145 20.24 -1.81 7.52
N LYS A 146 21.28 -2.58 7.19
CA LYS A 146 21.73 -2.73 5.81
C LYS A 146 20.62 -3.35 4.96
N HIS A 147 20.44 -2.87 3.73
CA HIS A 147 19.46 -3.44 2.82
C HIS A 147 19.80 -4.91 2.53
N PRO A 148 18.86 -5.86 2.74
CA PRO A 148 19.15 -7.29 2.63
C PRO A 148 19.21 -7.80 1.18
N SER A 149 18.99 -6.93 0.20
CA SER A 149 18.91 -7.34 -1.20
C SER A 149 20.32 -7.49 -1.75
N PRO A 150 20.65 -8.60 -2.43
CA PRO A 150 21.99 -8.82 -2.98
C PRO A 150 22.36 -7.80 -4.06
N ILE A 151 21.38 -7.17 -4.69
CA ILE A 151 21.58 -6.13 -5.73
C ILE A 151 21.66 -4.72 -5.14
N ALA A 152 21.42 -4.54 -3.84
CA ALA A 152 21.54 -3.23 -3.21
C ALA A 152 23.02 -2.82 -3.06
N SER A 153 23.30 -1.52 -3.23
CA SER A 153 24.63 -0.97 -2.97
C SER A 153 25.13 -1.34 -1.57
N PRO A 154 26.43 -1.58 -1.36
CA PRO A 154 27.01 -1.82 -0.03
C PRO A 154 26.71 -0.73 0.99
N THR A 155 26.47 0.50 0.52
CA THR A 155 26.15 1.68 1.32
C THR A 155 24.65 1.93 1.49
N ASN A 156 23.80 1.03 0.98
CA ASN A 156 22.34 1.17 1.07
C ASN A 156 21.82 0.63 2.42
N TYR A 157 21.22 1.53 3.19
CA TYR A 157 20.58 1.23 4.47
C TYR A 157 19.08 1.54 4.38
N LEU A 158 18.28 0.66 4.98
CA LEU A 158 16.84 0.88 5.11
C LEU A 158 16.59 1.95 6.18
N PRO A 159 15.66 2.90 5.94
CA PRO A 159 15.33 3.92 6.91
C PRO A 159 14.70 3.31 8.16
N ALA A 160 14.81 4.02 9.27
CA ALA A 160 14.34 3.54 10.56
C ALA A 160 12.86 3.11 10.48
N GLY A 161 12.55 1.88 10.89
CA GLY A 161 11.18 1.38 10.93
C GLY A 161 10.56 1.02 9.57
N ASP A 162 11.33 0.98 8.48
CA ASP A 162 10.89 0.39 7.20
C ASP A 162 10.63 -1.12 7.35
N THR A 163 11.51 -1.82 8.07
CA THR A 163 11.41 -3.28 8.26
C THR A 163 10.26 -3.72 9.16
N HIS A 164 9.76 -2.84 10.03
CA HIS A 164 8.76 -3.21 11.03
C HIS A 164 7.90 -2.03 11.48
N ILE A 165 6.66 -2.35 11.81
CA ILE A 165 5.72 -1.43 12.48
C ILE A 165 5.16 -1.99 13.78
N ILE A 166 5.29 -3.30 14.01
CA ILE A 166 5.00 -3.94 15.29
C ILE A 166 6.29 -4.47 15.89
N TYR A 167 6.34 -4.62 17.20
CA TYR A 167 7.53 -5.03 17.96
C TYR A 167 7.32 -6.42 18.58
N PRO A 168 8.38 -7.21 18.81
CA PRO A 168 8.24 -8.48 19.51
C PRO A 168 7.90 -8.23 20.99
N GLY A 169 7.08 -9.10 21.58
CA GLY A 169 6.71 -9.08 22.99
C GLY A 169 6.59 -10.50 23.54
N GLU A 170 6.59 -10.64 24.87
CA GLU A 170 6.60 -11.95 25.55
C GLU A 170 5.36 -12.78 25.21
N ASP A 171 4.18 -12.18 25.27
CA ASP A 171 2.88 -12.86 25.01
C ASP A 171 2.35 -12.64 23.59
N GLY A 172 3.15 -12.04 22.70
CA GLY A 172 2.75 -11.73 21.34
C GLY A 172 3.26 -10.38 20.82
N PRO A 173 2.92 -10.01 19.57
CA PRO A 173 3.40 -8.77 18.99
C PRO A 173 2.84 -7.54 19.70
N LEU A 174 3.73 -6.63 20.08
CA LEU A 174 3.40 -5.33 20.63
C LEU A 174 3.03 -4.37 19.49
N SER A 175 1.90 -3.67 19.65
CA SER A 175 1.53 -2.56 18.76
C SER A 175 2.54 -1.41 18.87
N SER A 176 2.58 -0.54 17.87
CA SER A 176 3.34 0.71 17.92
C SER A 176 2.43 1.91 17.71
N LEU A 177 2.92 3.09 18.10
CA LEU A 177 2.23 4.35 17.81
C LEU A 177 1.97 4.55 16.31
N ARG A 178 2.82 4.00 15.43
CA ARG A 178 2.64 4.06 13.96
C ARG A 178 1.54 3.10 13.52
N PHE A 179 1.48 1.90 14.09
CA PHE A 179 0.44 0.91 13.78
C PHE A 179 -0.94 1.39 14.22
N GLU A 180 -1.05 1.96 15.44
CA GLU A 180 -2.29 2.57 15.91
C GLU A 180 -2.72 3.78 15.07
N ALA A 181 -1.77 4.55 14.53
CA ALA A 181 -2.07 5.64 13.61
C ALA A 181 -2.61 5.12 12.25
N HIS A 182 -2.09 4.00 11.73
CA HIS A 182 -2.70 3.33 10.58
C HIS A 182 -4.12 2.87 10.89
N ARG A 183 -4.35 2.20 12.04
CA ARG A 183 -5.68 1.78 12.48
C ARG A 183 -6.66 2.95 12.52
N LYS A 184 -6.23 4.10 13.07
CA LYS A 184 -7.01 5.35 13.08
C LYS A 184 -7.32 5.87 11.68
N GLY A 185 -6.37 5.76 10.76
CA GLY A 185 -6.56 6.11 9.34
C GLY A 185 -7.59 5.21 8.65
N ILE A 186 -7.58 3.92 8.96
CA ILE A 186 -8.54 2.94 8.42
C ILE A 186 -9.96 3.23 8.95
N GLU A 187 -10.11 3.56 10.24
CA GLU A 187 -11.40 4.04 10.77
C GLU A 187 -11.87 5.31 10.04
N ASP A 188 -10.96 6.26 9.79
CA ASP A 188 -11.30 7.48 9.04
C ASP A 188 -11.72 7.16 7.60
N TYR A 189 -11.11 6.16 6.95
CA TYR A 189 -11.49 5.70 5.61
C TYR A 189 -12.94 5.24 5.59
N GLU A 190 -13.36 4.39 6.53
CA GLU A 190 -14.76 3.91 6.60
C GLU A 190 -15.75 5.06 6.75
N LEU A 191 -15.44 6.01 7.64
CA LEU A 191 -16.27 7.22 7.82
C LEU A 191 -16.32 8.06 6.53
N LEU A 192 -15.20 8.19 5.83
CA LEU A 192 -15.14 8.91 4.57
C LEU A 192 -15.94 8.20 3.47
N GLU A 193 -15.88 6.88 3.36
CA GLU A 193 -16.67 6.12 2.37
C GLU A 193 -18.17 6.17 2.67
N ILE A 194 -18.58 6.13 3.94
CA ILE A 194 -19.99 6.39 4.34
C ILE A 194 -20.40 7.80 3.90
N LEU A 195 -19.56 8.81 4.12
CA LEU A 195 -19.87 10.18 3.67
C LEU A 195 -19.91 10.28 2.15
N LYS A 196 -19.00 9.60 1.44
CA LYS A 196 -18.88 9.64 -0.02
C LYS A 196 -20.09 9.01 -0.70
N SER A 197 -20.65 7.93 -0.15
CA SER A 197 -21.88 7.32 -0.64
C SER A 197 -23.10 8.23 -0.47
N LYS A 198 -23.17 8.98 0.64
CA LYS A 198 -24.24 9.96 0.91
C LYS A 198 -24.08 11.27 0.13
N ASN A 199 -22.87 11.81 0.06
CA ASN A 199 -22.58 13.13 -0.51
C ASN A 199 -21.11 13.27 -0.95
N LYS A 200 -20.83 12.91 -2.20
CA LYS A 200 -19.50 13.02 -2.84
C LYS A 200 -18.89 14.42 -2.74
N ARG A 201 -19.69 15.48 -2.95
CA ARG A 201 -19.19 16.87 -2.89
C ARG A 201 -18.71 17.24 -1.49
N LYS A 202 -19.45 16.83 -0.46
CA LYS A 202 -19.10 17.08 0.96
C LYS A 202 -17.88 16.26 1.37
N HIS A 203 -17.78 15.01 0.93
CA HIS A 203 -16.59 14.17 1.07
C HIS A 203 -15.34 14.87 0.51
N SER A 204 -15.34 15.24 -0.78
CA SER A 204 -14.19 15.91 -1.42
C SER A 204 -13.81 17.21 -0.71
N ASN A 205 -14.80 17.97 -0.23
CA ASN A 205 -14.57 19.20 0.54
C ASN A 205 -13.98 18.96 1.93
N ILE A 206 -14.20 17.80 2.55
CA ILE A 206 -13.59 17.43 3.83
C ILE A 206 -12.17 16.93 3.59
N VAL A 207 -11.98 16.02 2.65
CA VAL A 207 -10.66 15.45 2.31
C VAL A 207 -9.65 16.55 1.99
N LYS A 208 -10.00 17.49 1.09
CA LYS A 208 -9.10 18.57 0.65
C LYS A 208 -8.62 19.52 1.75
N LYS A 209 -9.24 19.49 2.94
CA LYS A 209 -8.80 20.32 4.07
C LYS A 209 -7.53 19.79 4.73
N LEU A 210 -7.29 18.48 4.62
CA LEU A 210 -6.18 17.80 5.27
C LEU A 210 -5.23 17.16 4.27
N PHE A 211 -5.77 16.57 3.20
CA PHE A 211 -5.02 15.78 2.25
C PHE A 211 -5.33 16.26 0.83
N LEU A 212 -4.33 16.86 0.18
CA LEU A 212 -4.42 17.24 -1.23
C LEU A 212 -3.88 16.13 -2.10
N ASP A 213 -2.68 15.61 -1.83
CA ASP A 213 -2.08 14.51 -2.59
C ASP A 213 -0.99 13.83 -1.73
N TYR A 214 -0.26 12.86 -2.29
CA TYR A 214 0.73 12.09 -1.52
C TYR A 214 1.96 12.90 -1.06
N LYS A 215 2.14 14.16 -1.50
CA LYS A 215 3.23 15.05 -1.05
C LYS A 215 2.71 16.31 -0.34
N ASN A 216 1.41 16.61 -0.46
CA ASN A 216 0.77 17.81 0.05
C ASN A 216 -0.37 17.45 1.02
N TYR A 217 -0.07 17.49 2.32
CA TYR A 217 -1.04 17.24 3.39
C TYR A 217 -0.68 18.04 4.64
N SER A 218 -1.64 18.21 5.54
CA SER A 218 -1.45 18.99 6.77
C SER A 218 -0.87 18.14 7.89
N THR A 219 0.27 18.56 8.43
CA THR A 219 0.87 17.94 9.63
C THR A 219 0.28 18.46 10.95
N SER A 220 -0.69 19.40 10.90
CA SER A 220 -1.31 20.00 12.09
C SER A 220 -2.34 19.08 12.75
N ILE A 221 -2.02 18.59 13.96
CA ILE A 221 -2.91 17.74 14.76
C ILE A 221 -4.22 18.45 15.12
N SER A 222 -4.16 19.73 15.52
CA SER A 222 -5.35 20.52 15.84
C SER A 222 -6.27 20.68 14.62
N LYS A 223 -5.69 20.86 13.43
CA LYS A 223 -6.46 20.90 12.18
C LYS A 223 -7.11 19.55 11.89
N TYR A 224 -6.37 18.45 12.03
CA TYR A 224 -6.89 17.09 11.89
C TYR A 224 -8.09 16.83 12.81
N ILE A 225 -7.96 17.10 14.11
CA ILE A 225 -9.04 16.90 15.10
C ILE A 225 -10.29 17.71 14.73
N ARG A 226 -10.11 18.99 14.39
CA ARG A 226 -11.23 19.86 13.98
C ARG A 226 -11.95 19.34 12.74
N VAL A 227 -11.21 18.86 11.74
CA VAL A 227 -11.78 18.32 10.51
C VAL A 227 -12.44 16.95 10.75
N LYS A 228 -11.84 16.07 11.55
CA LYS A 228 -12.44 14.78 11.95
C LYS A 228 -13.77 14.99 12.70
N ARG A 229 -13.85 15.96 13.62
CA ARG A 229 -15.13 16.33 14.25
C ARG A 229 -16.17 16.79 13.22
N LYS A 230 -15.75 17.53 12.19
CA LYS A 230 -16.65 17.94 11.10
C LYS A 230 -17.10 16.74 10.26
N LEU A 231 -16.22 15.78 9.99
CA LEU A 231 -16.56 14.52 9.31
C LEU A 231 -17.64 13.77 10.08
N LEU A 232 -17.46 13.55 11.39
CA LEU A 232 -18.44 12.86 12.23
C LEU A 232 -19.80 13.56 12.24
N LYS A 233 -19.84 14.89 12.37
CA LYS A 233 -21.10 15.68 12.28
C LYS A 233 -21.75 15.66 10.89
N SER A 234 -21.07 15.11 9.88
CA SER A 234 -21.52 15.11 8.49
C SER A 234 -22.13 13.79 8.05
N LEU A 235 -22.01 12.75 8.87
CA LEU A 235 -22.59 11.42 8.68
C LEU A 235 -24.04 11.39 9.15
#